data_AF-A0A017SAV9-F1
#
_entry.id   AF-A0A017SAV9-F1
#
_cell.length_a   1.000
_cell.length_b   1.000
_cell.length_c   1.000
_cell.angle_alpha   90.00
_cell.angle_beta   90.00
_cell.angle_gamma   90.00
#
_symmetry.space_group_name_H-M   'P 1'
#
loop_
_entity.id
_entity.type
_entity.pdbx_description
1 polymer ?
#
loop_
_entity_poly.entity_id
_entity_poly.type
_entity_poly.pdbx_seq_one_letter_code
_entity_poly.pdbx_strand_id
1 'polypeptide(L)'
;LASLNLNEITCSQAIFYFGVLAVQSLLLPRFQYNKDHGGKKWACTLTMYGRTIVRSFLFETQMEARTEVCWEALKGLQPQFPGWLVPSEPEGVFNSPGWNWVDLLQDYCVQNSLRKPQYTQYVHEGNYRHEVEVEGGSFFGLQKHYSDALSSKNAAAHMGLHALLVYGNSVLYNFPGPFTMKMSRESLFAHVPKFPSRARGASSSPESPNRRVKRGGIDKKQRFRSHQNKLSPRKNANLLPLAESKLPDFEIRLEEEKRRWNITPSELQNRLKDLPTQDARLKKACQLLSLRSPEIRITRLDGNLVETEGEYRTSAHFKGDPFLTRAGAIGSTKGWRASKMAAKELCAAEVVRYLIKMVNEDTELEEEEAAKREQPEHWKENTLRMYASQGFVGC
;
A
#
# COMPACT_ATOMS: atom_id res chain seq x y z
N LEU A 1 5.46 19.65 -18.59
CA LEU A 1 4.73 18.40 -18.37
C LEU A 1 3.79 18.11 -19.53
N ALA A 2 3.19 19.13 -20.15
CA ALA A 2 2.32 18.93 -21.32
C ALA A 2 3.00 18.21 -22.50
N SER A 3 4.33 18.32 -22.64
CA SER A 3 5.11 17.61 -23.66
C SER A 3 5.44 16.16 -23.32
N LEU A 4 5.14 15.69 -22.10
CA LEU A 4 5.48 14.34 -21.65
C LEU A 4 4.41 13.35 -22.15
N ASN A 5 4.79 12.43 -23.04
CA ASN A 5 3.92 11.32 -23.40
C ASN A 5 4.03 10.21 -22.36
N LEU A 6 3.05 10.15 -21.46
CA LEU A 6 3.03 9.18 -20.38
C LEU A 6 2.95 7.72 -20.87
N ASN A 7 2.53 7.46 -22.11
CA ASN A 7 2.44 6.09 -22.65
C ASN A 7 3.78 5.53 -23.16
N GLU A 8 4.79 6.38 -23.29
CA GLU A 8 6.09 6.04 -23.88
C GLU A 8 7.23 5.98 -22.86
N ILE A 9 6.97 6.37 -21.60
CA ILE A 9 8.00 6.40 -20.56
C ILE A 9 8.22 5.03 -19.92
N THR A 10 9.46 4.75 -19.55
CA THR A 10 9.84 3.51 -18.84
C THR A 10 9.46 3.57 -17.35
N CYS A 11 9.53 2.42 -16.68
CA CYS A 11 9.31 2.34 -15.23
C CYS A 11 10.27 3.24 -14.43
N SER A 12 11.55 3.27 -14.78
CA SER A 12 12.56 4.12 -14.10
C SER A 12 12.25 5.60 -14.31
N GLN A 13 11.88 5.98 -15.54
CA GLN A 13 11.52 7.34 -15.90
C GLN A 13 10.31 7.83 -15.11
N ALA A 14 9.25 7.04 -15.00
CA ALA A 14 8.06 7.42 -14.23
C ALA A 14 8.41 7.72 -12.76
N ILE A 15 9.22 6.86 -12.13
CA ILE A 15 9.65 7.05 -10.75
C ILE A 15 10.56 8.28 -10.61
N PHE A 16 11.53 8.42 -11.52
CA PHE A 16 12.49 9.51 -11.49
C PHE A 16 11.83 10.87 -11.73
N TYR A 17 11.01 10.99 -12.77
CA TYR A 17 10.33 12.23 -13.13
C TYR A 17 9.40 12.69 -12.02
N PHE A 18 8.58 11.78 -11.49
CA PHE A 18 7.74 12.07 -10.34
C PHE A 18 8.58 12.52 -9.14
N GLY A 19 9.64 11.78 -8.82
CA GLY A 19 10.49 12.05 -7.67
C GLY A 19 11.13 13.45 -7.71
N VAL A 20 11.72 13.83 -8.84
CA VAL A 20 12.35 15.16 -8.99
C VAL A 20 11.31 16.28 -8.88
N LEU A 21 10.17 16.14 -9.57
CA LEU A 21 9.09 17.12 -9.51
C LEU A 21 8.50 17.26 -8.10
N ALA A 22 8.42 16.14 -7.37
CA ALA A 22 7.95 16.11 -6.00
C ALA A 22 8.91 16.81 -5.03
N VAL A 23 10.23 16.67 -5.23
CA VAL A 23 11.25 17.39 -4.46
C VAL A 23 11.17 18.88 -4.75
N GLN A 24 11.20 19.27 -6.03
CA GLN A 24 11.17 20.67 -6.47
C GLN A 24 9.93 21.40 -5.97
N SER A 25 8.78 20.72 -6.00
CA SER A 25 7.48 21.31 -5.65
C SER A 25 7.05 21.04 -4.22
N LEU A 26 7.94 20.49 -3.38
CA LEU A 26 7.69 20.18 -1.97
C LEU A 26 6.42 19.34 -1.74
N LEU A 27 6.16 18.35 -2.61
CA LEU A 27 4.98 17.49 -2.52
C LEU A 27 5.08 16.47 -1.38
N LEU A 28 6.30 16.22 -0.87
CA LEU A 28 6.62 15.33 0.25
C LEU A 28 5.98 13.94 0.13
N PRO A 29 6.27 13.20 -0.96
CA PRO A 29 5.62 11.92 -1.23
C PRO A 29 6.02 10.86 -0.21
N ARG A 30 5.03 10.11 0.29
CA ARG A 30 5.21 9.00 1.21
C ARG A 30 4.65 7.72 0.62
N PHE A 31 5.53 6.74 0.42
CA PHE A 31 5.15 5.43 -0.08
C PHE A 31 4.98 4.44 1.08
N GLN A 32 3.87 3.74 1.11
CA GLN A 32 3.61 2.62 2.03
C GLN A 32 3.37 1.37 1.20
N TYR A 33 4.03 0.28 1.58
CA TYR A 33 3.96 -0.98 0.85
C TYR A 33 3.36 -2.05 1.75
N ASN A 34 2.37 -2.77 1.22
CA ASN A 34 1.74 -3.89 1.90
C ASN A 34 1.84 -5.13 0.99
N LYS A 35 1.96 -6.31 1.60
CA LYS A 35 1.87 -7.59 0.89
C LYS A 35 0.54 -8.25 1.17
N ASP A 36 0.02 -9.00 0.20
CA ASP A 36 -1.16 -9.82 0.41
C ASP A 36 -0.92 -10.91 1.46
N HIS A 37 -1.98 -11.53 1.97
CA HIS A 37 -1.88 -12.62 2.94
C HIS A 37 -1.05 -13.82 2.42
N GLY A 38 -0.93 -13.98 1.10
CA GLY A 38 -0.09 -14.98 0.44
C GLY A 38 1.38 -14.58 0.26
N GLY A 39 1.76 -13.33 0.55
CA GLY A 39 3.09 -12.77 0.34
C GLY A 39 3.53 -12.64 -1.12
N LYS A 40 2.64 -12.89 -2.08
CA LYS A 40 2.93 -12.96 -3.53
C LYS A 40 2.72 -11.64 -4.24
N LYS A 41 1.79 -10.81 -3.76
CA LYS A 41 1.44 -9.55 -4.43
C LYS A 41 1.70 -8.35 -3.54
N TRP A 42 2.13 -7.27 -4.17
CA TRP A 42 2.37 -5.98 -3.53
C TRP A 42 1.23 -5.02 -3.79
N ALA A 43 0.89 -4.26 -2.75
CA ALA A 43 0.10 -3.05 -2.81
C ALA A 43 1.00 -1.86 -2.50
N CYS A 44 0.73 -0.72 -3.14
CA CYS A 44 1.40 0.54 -2.84
C CYS A 44 0.37 1.63 -2.58
N THR A 45 0.60 2.39 -1.51
CA THR A 45 -0.13 3.62 -1.19
C THR A 45 0.84 4.78 -1.25
N LEU A 46 0.57 5.75 -2.12
CA LEU A 46 1.30 7.00 -2.21
C LEU A 46 0.46 8.11 -1.58
N THR A 47 0.99 8.75 -0.55
CA THR A 47 0.39 9.96 0.04
C THR A 47 1.26 11.17 -0.29
N MET A 48 0.69 12.19 -0.91
CA MET A 48 1.37 13.46 -1.21
C MET A 48 0.37 14.61 -1.14
N TYR A 49 0.73 15.71 -0.47
CA TYR A 49 -0.04 16.96 -0.45
C TYR A 49 -1.57 16.81 -0.33
N GLY A 50 -2.04 16.08 0.70
CA GLY A 50 -3.47 15.84 0.95
C GLY A 50 -4.17 14.85 0.00
N ARG A 51 -3.45 14.30 -0.99
CA ARG A 51 -3.92 13.25 -1.90
C ARG A 51 -3.33 11.91 -1.54
N THR A 52 -4.14 10.86 -1.65
CA THR A 52 -3.73 9.48 -1.45
C THR A 52 -4.12 8.66 -2.66
N ILE A 53 -3.13 8.03 -3.29
CA ILE A 53 -3.30 7.11 -4.41
C ILE A 53 -3.04 5.70 -3.89
N VAL A 54 -4.03 4.83 -4.01
CA VAL A 54 -3.96 3.44 -3.55
C VAL A 54 -4.08 2.50 -4.76
N ARG A 55 -3.14 1.55 -4.86
CA ARG A 55 -3.21 0.43 -5.81
C ARG A 55 -2.98 -0.88 -5.06
N SER A 56 -4.00 -1.73 -5.03
CA SER A 56 -4.09 -2.88 -4.11
C SER A 56 -3.79 -4.23 -4.77
N PHE A 57 -2.73 -4.90 -4.32
CA PHE A 57 -2.42 -6.32 -4.59
C PHE A 57 -2.49 -6.77 -6.06
N LEU A 58 -1.99 -5.94 -6.97
CA LEU A 58 -1.94 -6.27 -8.40
C LEU A 58 -0.54 -6.70 -8.85
N PHE A 59 0.52 -6.29 -8.14
CA PHE A 59 1.89 -6.31 -8.66
C PHE A 59 2.73 -7.42 -8.07
N GLU A 60 3.64 -7.98 -8.87
CA GLU A 60 4.55 -9.03 -8.42
C GLU A 60 5.77 -8.44 -7.71
N THR A 61 6.16 -7.23 -8.11
CA THR A 61 7.31 -6.52 -7.52
C THR A 61 6.90 -5.21 -6.85
N GLN A 62 7.69 -4.81 -5.84
CA GLN A 62 7.53 -3.50 -5.20
C GLN A 62 7.79 -2.35 -6.18
N MET A 63 8.68 -2.58 -7.15
CA MET A 63 9.02 -1.59 -8.18
C MET A 63 7.86 -1.31 -9.12
N GLU A 64 7.17 -2.36 -9.61
CA GLU A 64 5.94 -2.21 -10.40
C GLU A 64 4.87 -1.42 -9.64
N ALA A 65 4.63 -1.78 -8.38
CA ALA A 65 3.64 -1.10 -7.55
C ALA A 65 3.98 0.39 -7.37
N ARG A 66 5.27 0.71 -7.22
CA ARG A 66 5.78 2.09 -7.12
C ARG A 66 5.63 2.84 -8.45
N THR A 67 5.98 2.21 -9.56
CA THR A 67 5.83 2.79 -10.90
C THR A 67 4.40 3.20 -11.16
N GLU A 68 3.43 2.31 -10.89
CA GLU A 68 2.02 2.58 -11.18
C GLU A 68 1.50 3.79 -10.40
N VAL A 69 1.80 3.87 -9.09
CA VAL A 69 1.35 5.02 -8.29
C VAL A 69 2.06 6.33 -8.68
N CYS A 70 3.33 6.27 -9.10
CA CYS A 70 4.06 7.42 -9.65
C CYS A 70 3.46 7.87 -10.99
N TRP A 71 3.06 6.92 -11.83
CA TRP A 71 2.44 7.20 -13.12
C TRP A 71 1.07 7.86 -12.93
N GLU A 72 0.22 7.32 -12.07
CA GLU A 72 -1.06 7.94 -11.70
C GLU A 72 -0.86 9.34 -11.11
N ALA A 73 0.16 9.53 -10.27
CA ALA A 73 0.51 10.84 -9.74
C ALA A 73 0.90 11.82 -10.86
N LEU A 74 1.75 11.42 -11.80
CA LEU A 74 2.14 12.24 -12.95
C LEU A 74 0.94 12.59 -13.83
N LYS A 75 0.05 11.63 -14.08
CA LYS A 75 -1.20 11.83 -14.85
C LYS A 75 -2.11 12.86 -14.17
N GLY A 76 -2.20 12.83 -12.85
CA GLY A 76 -2.94 13.83 -12.07
C GLY A 76 -2.28 15.22 -12.06
N LEU A 77 -0.95 15.28 -12.05
CA LEU A 77 -0.18 16.53 -12.04
C LEU A 77 -0.11 17.21 -13.41
N GLN A 78 -0.09 16.46 -14.51
CA GLN A 78 0.03 16.97 -15.87
C GLN A 78 -0.99 18.07 -16.24
N PRO A 79 -2.31 17.92 -16.01
CA PRO A 79 -3.28 18.97 -16.33
C PRO A 79 -3.19 20.19 -15.40
N GLN A 80 -2.72 19.99 -14.16
CA GLN A 80 -2.63 21.06 -13.16
C GLN A 80 -1.39 21.92 -13.35
N PHE A 81 -0.31 21.34 -13.87
CA PHE A 81 0.99 21.99 -13.99
C PHE A 81 1.63 21.75 -15.37
N PRO A 82 0.98 22.17 -16.47
CA PRO A 82 1.47 21.89 -17.83
C PRO A 82 2.87 22.47 -18.08
N GLY A 83 3.21 23.60 -17.44
CA GLY A 83 4.46 24.33 -17.59
C GLY A 83 5.67 23.78 -16.82
N TRP A 84 5.51 22.75 -15.97
CA TRP A 84 6.66 22.17 -15.27
C TRP A 84 7.67 21.56 -16.24
N LEU A 85 8.95 21.82 -16.03
CA LEU A 85 10.00 21.23 -16.86
C LEU A 85 10.09 19.72 -16.58
N VAL A 86 10.28 18.91 -17.62
CA VAL A 86 10.50 17.48 -17.44
C VAL A 86 11.99 17.29 -17.13
N PRO A 87 12.35 16.62 -16.03
CA PRO A 87 13.74 16.28 -15.75
C PRO A 87 14.26 15.26 -16.77
N SER A 88 15.51 15.40 -17.17
CA SER A 88 16.17 14.42 -18.03
C SER A 88 16.78 13.30 -17.21
N GLU A 89 16.78 12.06 -17.70
CA GLU A 89 17.64 11.04 -17.13
C GLU A 89 19.13 11.39 -17.30
N PRO A 90 20.02 10.83 -16.46
CA PRO A 90 21.44 10.96 -16.68
C PRO A 90 21.81 10.21 -17.96
N GLU A 91 21.96 10.95 -19.07
CA GLU A 91 22.47 10.44 -20.35
C GLU A 91 23.69 11.25 -20.80
N GLY A 92 24.63 10.58 -21.46
CA GLY A 92 26.06 10.92 -21.45
C GLY A 92 26.52 12.19 -22.17
N VAL A 93 25.65 13.05 -22.69
CA VAL A 93 26.10 14.10 -23.63
C VAL A 93 25.79 15.52 -23.21
N PHE A 94 24.72 15.84 -22.47
CA PHE A 94 24.46 17.24 -22.09
C PHE A 94 23.82 17.36 -20.71
N ASN A 95 24.40 18.25 -19.90
CA ASN A 95 23.73 18.78 -18.71
C ASN A 95 22.43 19.42 -19.16
N SER A 96 21.29 18.90 -18.70
CA SER A 96 20.00 19.47 -19.04
C SER A 96 19.90 20.91 -18.55
N PRO A 97 19.81 21.90 -19.46
CA PRO A 97 19.78 23.30 -19.07
C PRO A 97 18.52 23.54 -18.23
N GLY A 98 18.69 24.22 -17.10
CA GLY A 98 17.60 24.62 -16.21
C GLY A 98 17.47 23.83 -14.90
N TRP A 99 18.27 22.77 -14.68
CA TRP A 99 18.25 22.01 -13.43
C TRP A 99 19.54 22.18 -12.62
N ASN A 100 19.40 22.63 -11.37
CA ASN A 100 20.46 22.57 -10.37
C ASN A 100 20.29 21.29 -9.54
N TRP A 101 20.98 20.22 -9.97
CA TRP A 101 20.92 18.92 -9.32
C TRP A 101 21.60 18.90 -7.96
N VAL A 102 22.56 19.80 -7.73
CA VAL A 102 23.22 19.95 -6.42
C VAL A 102 22.21 20.40 -5.37
N ASP A 103 21.44 21.45 -5.69
CA ASP A 103 20.41 21.97 -4.79
C ASP A 103 19.28 20.96 -4.61
N LEU A 104 18.81 20.34 -5.70
CA LEU A 104 17.76 19.31 -5.62
C LEU A 104 18.17 18.09 -4.76
N LEU A 105 19.41 17.62 -4.89
CA LEU A 105 19.89 16.52 -4.05
C LEU A 105 19.96 16.94 -2.58
N GLN A 106 20.40 18.17 -2.30
CA GLN A 106 20.41 18.71 -0.95
C GLN A 106 18.99 18.82 -0.39
N ASP A 107 18.04 19.32 -1.17
CA ASP A 107 16.63 19.43 -0.78
C ASP A 107 16.00 18.06 -0.53
N TYR A 108 16.27 17.07 -1.39
CA TYR A 108 15.85 15.70 -1.18
C TYR A 108 16.38 15.15 0.15
N CYS A 109 17.67 15.39 0.46
CA CYS A 109 18.25 14.95 1.72
C CYS A 109 17.59 15.61 2.93
N VAL A 110 17.30 16.92 2.85
CA VAL A 110 16.58 17.65 3.91
C VAL A 110 15.17 17.09 4.11
N GLN A 111 14.41 16.91 3.01
CA GLN A 111 13.04 16.41 3.05
C GLN A 111 12.95 15.00 3.65
N ASN A 112 13.96 14.16 3.43
CA ASN A 112 14.01 12.77 3.91
C ASN A 112 14.84 12.59 5.19
N SER A 113 15.25 13.68 5.85
CA SER A 113 16.09 13.63 7.06
C SER A 113 17.39 12.83 6.90
N LEU A 114 17.98 12.89 5.70
CA LEU A 114 19.27 12.28 5.39
C LEU A 114 20.41 13.23 5.72
N ARG A 115 21.63 12.69 5.82
CA ARG A 115 22.83 13.51 5.95
C ARG A 115 23.03 14.36 4.69
N LYS A 116 23.58 15.56 4.87
CA LYS A 116 23.93 16.45 3.76
C LYS A 116 24.89 15.73 2.80
N PRO A 117 24.69 15.82 1.47
CA PRO A 117 25.59 15.21 0.50
C PRO A 117 27.00 15.79 0.64
N GLN A 118 28.00 14.91 0.63
CA GLN A 118 29.41 15.29 0.68
C GLN A 118 30.01 15.19 -0.71
N TYR A 119 30.80 16.18 -1.11
CA TYR A 119 31.41 16.23 -2.43
C TYR A 119 32.93 16.19 -2.31
N THR A 120 33.55 15.28 -3.05
CA THR A 120 35.00 15.19 -3.18
C THR A 120 35.39 15.53 -4.61
N GLN A 121 36.28 16.51 -4.76
CA GLN A 121 36.76 16.98 -6.06
C GLN A 121 38.11 16.33 -6.40
N TYR A 122 38.20 15.79 -7.61
CA TYR A 122 39.41 15.26 -8.22
C TYR A 122 39.75 16.12 -9.44
N VAL A 123 41.00 16.58 -9.53
CA VAL A 123 41.49 17.39 -10.65
C VAL A 123 42.62 16.64 -11.34
N HIS A 124 42.52 16.48 -12.65
CA HIS A 124 43.55 15.83 -13.46
C HIS A 124 43.69 16.54 -14.81
N GLU A 125 44.89 17.03 -15.10
CA GLU A 125 45.24 17.69 -16.38
C GLU A 125 44.28 18.82 -16.79
N GLY A 126 43.83 19.62 -15.83
CA GLY A 126 42.88 20.73 -16.08
C GLY A 126 41.42 20.30 -16.23
N ASN A 127 41.11 19.02 -16.10
CA ASN A 127 39.75 18.50 -16.04
C ASN A 127 39.31 18.22 -14.60
N TYR A 128 37.99 18.28 -14.39
CA TYR A 128 37.34 18.08 -13.11
C TYR A 128 36.53 16.78 -13.09
N ARG A 129 36.60 16.09 -11.95
CA ARG A 129 35.72 14.97 -11.62
C ARG A 129 35.25 15.12 -10.18
N HIS A 130 33.95 15.04 -9.96
CA HIS A 130 33.38 15.06 -8.62
C HIS A 130 32.77 13.70 -8.28
N GLU A 131 32.94 13.33 -7.02
CA GLU A 131 32.24 12.27 -6.34
C GLU A 131 31.24 12.89 -5.38
N VAL A 132 30.02 12.35 -5.32
CA VAL A 132 29.06 12.68 -4.28
C VAL A 132 28.79 11.44 -3.43
N GLU A 133 28.94 11.61 -2.12
CA GLU A 133 28.59 10.61 -1.13
C GLU A 133 27.25 10.97 -0.48
N VAL A 134 26.30 10.04 -0.55
CA VAL A 134 24.96 10.18 0.02
C VAL A 134 24.40 8.82 0.41
N GLU A 135 23.83 8.73 1.61
CA GLU A 135 23.25 7.49 2.16
C GLU A 135 24.21 6.26 2.17
N GLY A 136 25.52 6.49 2.24
CA GLY A 136 26.52 5.42 2.19
C GLY A 136 26.82 4.90 0.77
N GLY A 137 26.16 5.46 -0.25
CA GLY A 137 26.55 5.31 -1.66
C GLY A 137 27.51 6.42 -2.09
N SER A 138 28.34 6.12 -3.09
CA SER A 138 29.20 7.07 -3.78
C SER A 138 28.88 7.06 -5.27
N PHE A 139 28.75 8.25 -5.86
CA PHE A 139 28.33 8.43 -7.23
C PHE A 139 29.23 9.44 -7.96
N PHE A 140 29.58 9.09 -9.19
CA PHE A 140 30.26 9.98 -10.13
C PHE A 140 29.31 10.33 -11.27
N GLY A 141 29.54 11.47 -11.93
CA GLY A 141 28.92 11.74 -13.22
C GLY A 141 29.30 10.69 -14.26
N LEU A 142 28.50 10.56 -15.32
CA LEU A 142 28.72 9.60 -16.40
C LEU A 142 30.04 9.80 -17.14
N GLN A 143 30.46 11.06 -17.31
CA GLN A 143 31.72 11.36 -17.99
C GLN A 143 32.89 11.20 -16.99
N LYS A 144 33.98 10.62 -17.48
CA LYS A 144 35.18 10.42 -16.65
C LYS A 144 35.84 11.74 -16.27
N HIS A 145 35.67 12.78 -17.08
CA HIS A 145 36.27 14.09 -16.92
C HIS A 145 35.35 15.15 -17.52
N TYR A 146 35.31 16.33 -16.87
CA TYR A 146 34.53 17.49 -17.31
C TYR A 146 35.46 18.70 -17.40
N SER A 147 35.20 19.60 -18.35
CA SER A 147 35.96 20.85 -18.51
C SER A 147 35.66 21.89 -17.42
N ASP A 148 34.52 21.76 -16.74
CA ASP A 148 34.05 22.69 -15.72
C ASP A 148 33.70 21.97 -14.40
N ALA A 149 34.12 22.57 -13.29
CA ALA A 149 33.93 22.03 -11.95
C ALA A 149 32.45 21.98 -11.56
N LEU A 150 31.68 23.03 -11.90
CA LEU A 150 30.26 23.09 -11.58
C LEU A 150 29.50 22.01 -12.33
N SER A 151 29.77 21.85 -13.63
CA SER A 151 29.21 20.81 -14.48
C SER A 151 29.50 19.40 -13.96
N SER A 152 30.74 19.16 -13.54
CA SER A 152 31.16 17.89 -12.93
C SER A 152 30.39 17.58 -11.64
N LYS A 153 30.28 18.58 -10.76
CA LYS A 153 29.55 18.45 -9.49
C LYS A 153 28.05 18.23 -9.71
N ASN A 154 27.46 18.95 -10.66
CA ASN A 154 26.06 18.81 -11.03
C ASN A 154 25.76 17.42 -11.61
N ALA A 155 26.65 16.89 -12.45
CA ALA A 155 26.51 15.55 -13.00
C ALA A 155 26.62 14.45 -11.93
N ALA A 156 27.53 14.59 -10.97
CA ALA A 156 27.62 13.68 -9.83
C ALA A 156 26.34 13.73 -8.98
N ALA A 157 25.84 14.93 -8.68
CA ALA A 157 24.59 15.11 -7.94
C ALA A 157 23.38 14.50 -8.67
N HIS A 158 23.31 14.67 -9.98
CA HIS A 158 22.26 14.08 -10.82
C HIS A 158 22.25 12.55 -10.72
N MET A 159 23.42 11.92 -10.82
CA MET A 159 23.57 10.47 -10.67
C MET A 159 23.17 9.98 -9.28
N GLY A 160 23.60 10.67 -8.22
CA GLY A 160 23.23 10.33 -6.85
C GLY A 160 21.72 10.44 -6.61
N LEU A 161 21.09 11.53 -7.09
CA LEU A 161 19.65 11.72 -6.96
C LEU A 161 18.86 10.68 -7.75
N HIS A 162 19.26 10.39 -8.99
CA HIS A 162 18.63 9.34 -9.81
C HIS A 162 18.69 7.99 -9.10
N ALA A 163 19.85 7.61 -8.57
CA ALA A 163 20.01 6.35 -7.87
C ALA A 163 19.12 6.24 -6.62
N LEU A 164 19.06 7.30 -5.81
CA LEU A 164 18.21 7.36 -4.62
C LEU A 164 16.72 7.27 -4.96
N LEU A 165 16.26 8.00 -5.98
CA LEU A 165 14.86 8.03 -6.35
C LEU A 165 14.40 6.71 -6.96
N VAL A 166 15.17 6.14 -7.90
CA VAL A 166 14.76 4.95 -8.65
C VAL A 166 15.00 3.66 -7.84
N TYR A 167 16.14 3.55 -7.16
CA TYR A 167 16.56 2.31 -6.50
C TYR A 167 16.45 2.33 -4.96
N GLY A 168 16.13 3.49 -4.37
CA GLY A 168 16.13 3.67 -2.91
C GLY A 168 15.23 2.71 -2.12
N ASN A 169 15.80 2.25 -0.99
CA ASN A 169 15.24 1.45 0.11
C ASN A 169 14.73 0.02 -0.15
N SER A 170 14.85 -0.55 -1.36
CA SER A 170 14.49 -1.97 -1.60
C SER A 170 15.60 -2.85 -2.18
N VAL A 171 16.79 -2.34 -2.47
CA VAL A 171 17.90 -3.17 -2.96
C VAL A 171 19.22 -2.71 -2.38
N LEU A 172 19.55 -3.23 -1.20
CA LEU A 172 20.95 -3.34 -0.80
C LEU A 172 21.67 -4.15 -1.88
N TYR A 173 22.63 -3.51 -2.53
CA TYR A 173 23.62 -4.06 -3.46
C TYR A 173 23.05 -4.63 -4.76
N ASN A 174 23.19 -3.87 -5.86
CA ASN A 174 23.64 -4.34 -7.18
C ASN A 174 23.45 -3.23 -8.22
N PHE A 175 24.38 -2.27 -8.27
CA PHE A 175 24.64 -1.50 -9.50
C PHE A 175 26.10 -1.73 -9.89
N PRO A 176 26.42 -1.97 -11.18
CA PRO A 176 27.77 -2.32 -11.60
C PRO A 176 28.65 -1.06 -11.67
N GLY A 177 29.27 -0.73 -10.55
CA GLY A 177 30.40 0.20 -10.44
C GLY A 177 31.60 -0.52 -9.81
N PRO A 178 32.85 -0.10 -10.10
CA PRO A 178 34.03 -0.93 -10.00
C PRO A 178 34.25 -1.53 -8.60
N PHE A 179 34.52 -2.83 -8.59
CA PHE A 179 34.88 -3.64 -7.43
C PHE A 179 36.15 -3.13 -6.77
N THR A 180 36.07 -2.15 -5.89
CA THR A 180 37.12 -1.91 -4.90
C THR A 180 36.48 -1.50 -3.59
N MET A 181 36.86 -2.20 -2.52
CA MET A 181 36.45 -2.00 -1.12
C MET A 181 35.25 -2.82 -0.65
N LYS A 182 35.30 -4.14 -0.89
CA LYS A 182 34.98 -5.08 0.20
C LYS A 182 35.97 -4.87 1.35
N MET A 183 35.49 -4.99 2.59
CA MET A 183 36.24 -5.02 3.84
C MET A 183 36.80 -3.67 4.33
N SER A 184 36.07 -3.03 5.25
CA SER A 184 36.56 -2.91 6.63
C SER A 184 35.57 -2.16 7.53
N ARG A 185 35.40 -2.73 8.74
CA ARG A 185 34.86 -2.14 9.99
C ARG A 185 33.36 -2.25 10.28
N GLU A 186 32.89 -3.50 10.32
CA GLU A 186 31.75 -3.92 11.16
C GLU A 186 32.00 -3.70 12.68
N SER A 187 33.25 -3.44 13.10
CA SER A 187 33.59 -3.15 14.50
C SER A 187 33.28 -1.72 14.97
N LEU A 188 32.91 -0.80 14.07
CA LEU A 188 32.58 0.59 14.44
C LEU A 188 31.10 0.79 14.82
N PHE A 189 30.22 -0.19 14.58
CA PHE A 189 28.79 -0.11 14.92
C PHE A 189 28.43 -0.76 16.26
N ALA A 190 29.40 -1.31 17.00
CA ALA A 190 29.18 -1.95 18.29
C ALA A 190 28.86 -0.97 19.45
N HIS A 191 28.97 0.35 19.23
CA HIS A 191 28.89 1.36 20.31
C HIS A 191 27.77 2.39 20.13
N VAL A 192 26.81 2.15 19.23
CA VAL A 192 25.61 3.01 19.14
C VAL A 192 24.52 2.45 20.06
N PRO A 193 23.99 3.25 21.02
CA PRO A 193 22.92 2.82 21.90
C PRO A 193 21.65 2.48 21.09
N LYS A 194 21.21 1.22 21.16
CA LYS A 194 19.93 0.79 20.58
C LYS A 194 18.81 1.15 21.55
N PHE A 195 17.85 1.96 21.11
CA PHE A 195 16.58 2.15 21.82
C PHE A 195 15.70 0.90 21.72
N PRO A 196 14.88 0.60 22.74
CA PRO A 196 14.32 -0.72 22.95
C PRO A 196 13.13 -0.98 22.02
N SER A 197 13.20 -2.11 21.31
CA SER A 197 12.05 -2.67 20.62
C SER A 197 11.04 -3.15 21.66
N ARG A 198 9.77 -2.81 21.42
CA ARG A 198 8.61 -3.04 22.29
C ARG A 198 8.43 -4.54 22.56
N ALA A 199 8.09 -4.84 23.82
CA ALA A 199 7.92 -6.14 24.43
C ALA A 199 7.11 -7.16 23.60
N ARG A 200 7.63 -8.39 23.48
CA ARG A 200 6.82 -9.61 23.37
C ARG A 200 6.83 -10.34 24.71
N GLY A 201 5.66 -10.88 25.04
CA GLY A 201 5.31 -11.44 26.34
C GLY A 201 6.26 -12.50 26.86
N ALA A 202 6.45 -12.45 28.17
CA ALA A 202 7.14 -13.45 28.97
C ALA A 202 6.27 -14.70 29.14
N SER A 203 6.86 -15.87 28.92
CA SER A 203 6.43 -17.14 29.51
C SER A 203 7.55 -17.67 30.41
N SER A 204 7.27 -17.70 31.72
CA SER A 204 7.73 -18.64 32.77
C SER A 204 9.11 -19.31 32.61
N SER A 205 10.12 -18.94 33.42
CA SER A 205 10.51 -19.53 34.74
C SER A 205 11.86 -20.28 34.62
N PRO A 206 12.52 -20.72 35.71
CA PRO A 206 13.23 -19.89 36.68
C PRO A 206 14.67 -20.40 36.92
N GLU A 207 15.66 -19.52 37.17
CA GLU A 207 16.82 -19.92 37.98
C GLU A 207 17.60 -18.71 38.52
N SER A 208 17.65 -18.63 39.85
CA SER A 208 18.64 -17.86 40.63
C SER A 208 19.79 -18.84 41.02
N PRO A 209 20.88 -18.46 41.73
CA PRO A 209 21.18 -17.18 42.40
C PRO A 209 22.66 -16.72 42.36
N ASN A 210 22.92 -15.62 43.10
CA ASN A 210 24.16 -15.19 43.76
C ASN A 210 25.10 -14.19 43.04
N ARG A 211 25.07 -12.93 43.52
CA ARG A 211 25.96 -12.49 44.61
C ARG A 211 25.55 -11.15 45.21
N ARG A 212 25.34 -11.17 46.52
CA ARG A 212 25.33 -10.01 47.42
C ARG A 212 26.74 -9.46 47.56
N VAL A 213 26.90 -8.13 47.53
CA VAL A 213 27.74 -7.39 48.49
C VAL A 213 27.03 -6.07 48.85
N LYS A 214 26.74 -5.93 50.16
CA LYS A 214 26.32 -4.71 50.88
C LYS A 214 27.51 -3.72 50.92
N ARG A 215 27.42 -2.40 51.09
CA ARG A 215 26.85 -1.65 52.22
C ARG A 215 27.31 -0.17 52.11
N GLY A 216 26.52 0.75 52.67
CA GLY A 216 26.90 2.15 53.00
C GLY A 216 26.25 3.16 52.06
N GLY A 217 25.23 3.96 52.40
CA GLY A 217 24.81 4.48 53.71
C GLY A 217 25.49 5.83 53.96
N ILE A 218 24.81 6.93 53.63
CA ILE A 218 24.79 8.23 54.35
C ILE A 218 23.66 9.09 53.75
N ASP A 219 22.70 9.41 54.60
CA ASP A 219 21.64 10.39 54.40
C ASP A 219 22.19 11.82 54.32
N LYS A 220 21.75 12.60 53.32
CA LYS A 220 21.57 14.06 53.50
C LYS A 220 20.32 14.56 52.77
N LYS A 221 19.36 14.97 53.60
CA LYS A 221 18.19 15.79 53.27
C LYS A 221 18.62 17.06 52.52
N GLN A 222 18.05 17.32 51.35
CA GLN A 222 17.90 18.70 50.89
C GLN A 222 16.69 18.86 49.95
N ARG A 223 15.62 19.39 50.58
CA ARG A 223 14.60 20.32 50.08
C ARG A 223 14.24 20.27 48.59
N PHE A 224 13.05 19.74 48.35
CA PHE A 224 12.17 20.11 47.24
C PHE A 224 12.06 21.64 47.10
N ARG A 225 12.44 22.15 45.93
CA ARG A 225 11.86 23.37 45.33
C ARG A 225 11.49 23.05 43.89
N SER A 226 10.21 22.80 43.70
CA SER A 226 9.57 22.68 42.39
C SER A 226 9.57 24.03 41.70
N HIS A 227 10.44 24.23 40.72
CA HIS A 227 10.18 25.19 39.65
C HIS A 227 9.36 24.48 38.58
N GLN A 228 8.04 24.49 38.73
CA GLN A 228 7.12 24.26 37.63
C GLN A 228 7.26 25.43 36.65
N ASN A 229 8.17 25.32 35.69
CA ASN A 229 8.04 26.05 34.45
C ASN A 229 6.87 25.43 33.69
N LYS A 230 5.70 26.08 33.77
CA LYS A 230 4.55 25.81 32.91
C LYS A 230 4.96 26.08 31.46
N LEU A 231 5.46 25.06 30.77
CA LEU A 231 5.50 25.04 29.32
C LEU A 231 4.05 24.93 28.87
N SER A 232 3.52 26.02 28.31
CA SER A 232 2.28 25.99 27.52
C SER A 232 2.35 24.85 26.51
N PRO A 233 1.27 24.09 26.28
CA PRO A 233 1.27 23.05 25.26
C PRO A 233 1.58 23.71 23.92
N ARG A 234 2.76 23.42 23.36
CA ARG A 234 3.10 23.81 21.99
C ARG A 234 2.04 23.20 21.09
N LYS A 235 1.13 24.03 20.60
CA LYS A 235 0.16 23.67 19.56
C LYS A 235 0.95 23.17 18.36
N ASN A 236 0.73 21.93 17.95
CA ASN A 236 1.31 21.39 16.72
C ASN A 236 0.75 22.18 15.53
N ALA A 237 1.59 22.98 14.88
CA ALA A 237 1.20 23.80 13.72
C ALA A 237 0.68 22.97 12.53
N ASN A 238 0.95 21.66 12.51
CA ASN A 238 0.47 20.71 11.49
C ASN A 238 -1.04 20.40 11.60
N LEU A 239 -1.73 20.94 12.61
CA LEU A 239 -3.17 20.72 12.85
C LEU A 239 -4.00 22.01 12.71
N LEU A 240 -3.39 23.12 12.29
CA LEU A 240 -4.14 24.32 11.96
C LEU A 240 -4.62 24.19 10.51
N PRO A 241 -5.94 24.22 10.26
CA PRO A 241 -6.43 24.32 8.89
C PRO A 241 -5.83 25.57 8.26
N LEU A 242 -5.26 25.42 7.06
CA LEU A 242 -4.67 26.52 6.32
C LEU A 242 -5.79 27.53 6.03
N ALA A 243 -5.73 28.70 6.67
CA ALA A 243 -6.74 29.76 6.52
C ALA A 243 -6.83 30.33 5.09
N GLU A 244 -5.85 30.02 4.24
CA GLU A 244 -5.76 30.48 2.86
C GLU A 244 -5.41 29.31 1.93
N SER A 245 -6.29 28.30 1.84
CA SER A 245 -6.19 27.30 0.78
C SER A 245 -6.43 27.99 -0.57
N LYS A 246 -5.39 28.06 -1.41
CA LYS A 246 -5.49 28.61 -2.79
C LYS A 246 -6.20 27.66 -3.76
N LEU A 247 -6.69 26.53 -3.28
CA LEU A 247 -7.41 25.54 -4.07
C LEU A 247 -8.84 25.47 -3.55
N PRO A 248 -9.85 25.56 -4.43
CA PRO A 248 -11.23 25.36 -4.02
C PRO A 248 -11.40 23.92 -3.52
N ASP A 249 -12.12 23.77 -2.41
CA ASP A 249 -12.54 22.48 -1.90
C ASP A 249 -13.33 21.77 -3.00
N PHE A 250 -12.88 20.59 -3.40
CA PHE A 250 -13.63 19.73 -4.30
C PHE A 250 -14.12 18.53 -3.49
N GLU A 251 -15.44 18.40 -3.37
CA GLU A 251 -16.05 17.17 -2.90
C GLU A 251 -15.64 16.07 -3.88
N ILE A 252 -14.81 15.15 -3.40
CA ILE A 252 -14.66 13.84 -4.03
C ILE A 252 -16.05 13.22 -3.93
N ARG A 253 -16.80 13.23 -5.03
CA ARG A 253 -17.97 12.37 -5.15
C ARG A 253 -17.45 10.96 -4.94
N LEU A 254 -17.76 10.36 -3.79
CA LEU A 254 -17.70 8.92 -3.65
C LEU A 254 -18.56 8.38 -4.79
N GLU A 255 -17.92 7.83 -5.82
CA GLU A 255 -18.67 6.97 -6.73
C GLU A 255 -19.26 5.88 -5.83
N GLU A 256 -20.59 5.85 -5.76
CA GLU A 256 -21.31 4.80 -5.06
C GLU A 256 -20.84 3.47 -5.64
N GLU A 257 -20.05 2.73 -4.87
CA GLU A 257 -19.55 1.43 -5.29
C GLU A 257 -20.77 0.57 -5.63
N LYS A 258 -20.84 0.15 -6.90
CA LYS A 258 -21.91 -0.73 -7.35
C LYS A 258 -21.71 -2.06 -6.65
N ARG A 259 -22.52 -2.31 -5.62
CA ARG A 259 -22.59 -3.60 -4.93
C ARG A 259 -22.65 -4.72 -5.95
N ARG A 260 -21.92 -5.80 -5.71
CA ARG A 260 -21.93 -6.95 -6.62
C ARG A 260 -23.33 -7.53 -6.76
N TRP A 261 -24.11 -7.47 -5.69
CA TRP A 261 -25.48 -7.94 -5.63
C TRP A 261 -26.44 -6.77 -5.41
N ASN A 262 -27.45 -6.65 -6.28
CA ASN A 262 -28.48 -5.62 -6.16
C ASN A 262 -29.54 -5.94 -5.07
N ILE A 263 -29.35 -7.01 -4.30
CA ILE A 263 -30.34 -7.56 -3.38
C ILE A 263 -29.63 -7.96 -2.08
N THR A 264 -30.24 -7.62 -0.95
CA THR A 264 -29.73 -8.04 0.37
C THR A 264 -30.04 -9.50 0.65
N PRO A 265 -29.23 -10.20 1.48
CA PRO A 265 -29.49 -11.60 1.78
C PRO A 265 -30.86 -11.86 2.44
N SER A 266 -31.31 -10.92 3.27
CA SER A 266 -32.64 -10.95 3.91
C SER A 266 -33.77 -10.88 2.88
N GLU A 267 -33.64 -10.02 1.86
CA GLU A 267 -34.60 -9.93 0.75
C GLU A 267 -34.58 -11.19 -0.12
N LEU A 268 -33.40 -11.75 -0.37
CA LEU A 268 -33.25 -13.01 -1.10
C LEU A 268 -33.98 -14.14 -0.37
N GLN A 269 -33.75 -14.30 0.94
CA GLN A 269 -34.45 -15.31 1.74
C GLN A 269 -35.96 -15.10 1.74
N ASN A 270 -36.42 -13.86 1.93
CA ASN A 270 -37.85 -13.55 1.98
C ASN A 270 -38.54 -13.88 0.65
N ARG A 271 -37.94 -13.53 -0.49
CA ARG A 271 -38.50 -13.82 -1.82
C ARG A 271 -38.49 -15.32 -2.19
N LEU A 272 -37.72 -16.13 -1.47
CA LEU A 272 -37.65 -17.59 -1.66
C LEU A 272 -38.59 -18.37 -0.74
N LYS A 273 -39.12 -17.77 0.33
CA LYS A 273 -39.98 -18.45 1.32
C LYS A 273 -41.31 -18.93 0.71
N ASP A 274 -41.89 -18.13 -0.17
CA ASP A 274 -43.25 -18.36 -0.70
C ASP A 274 -43.33 -19.41 -1.82
N LEU A 275 -42.18 -19.97 -2.24
CA LEU A 275 -42.13 -20.93 -3.34
C LEU A 275 -42.26 -22.38 -2.83
N PRO A 276 -43.11 -23.20 -3.47
CA PRO A 276 -43.46 -24.54 -2.98
C PRO A 276 -42.39 -25.61 -3.28
N THR A 277 -41.58 -25.45 -4.32
CA THR A 277 -40.54 -26.44 -4.72
C THR A 277 -39.14 -25.84 -4.69
N GLN A 278 -38.13 -26.66 -4.41
CA GLN A 278 -36.74 -26.24 -4.34
C GLN A 278 -36.19 -25.92 -5.74
N ASP A 279 -36.65 -26.61 -6.78
CA ASP A 279 -36.32 -26.26 -8.18
C ASP A 279 -36.85 -24.87 -8.56
N ALA A 280 -38.05 -24.49 -8.09
CA ALA A 280 -38.58 -23.15 -8.29
C ALA A 280 -37.79 -22.10 -7.50
N ARG A 281 -37.40 -22.41 -6.26
CA ARG A 281 -36.53 -21.55 -5.45
C ARG A 281 -35.18 -21.32 -6.12
N LEU A 282 -34.57 -22.38 -6.68
CA LEU A 282 -33.31 -22.27 -7.40
C LEU A 282 -33.43 -21.37 -8.64
N LYS A 283 -34.46 -21.57 -9.47
CA LYS A 283 -34.70 -20.71 -10.64
C LYS A 283 -34.91 -19.25 -10.25
N LYS A 284 -35.68 -19.00 -9.19
CA LYS A 284 -35.94 -17.64 -8.71
C LYS A 284 -34.68 -17.01 -8.14
N ALA A 285 -33.87 -17.75 -7.38
CA ALA A 285 -32.59 -17.29 -6.86
C ALA A 285 -31.63 -16.91 -8.00
N CYS A 286 -31.50 -17.75 -9.03
CA CYS A 286 -30.70 -17.44 -10.20
C CYS A 286 -31.19 -16.17 -10.92
N GLN A 287 -32.50 -16.00 -11.10
CA GLN A 287 -33.07 -14.78 -11.69
C GLN A 287 -32.75 -13.53 -10.87
N LEU A 288 -32.93 -13.59 -9.56
CA LEU A 288 -32.67 -12.47 -8.65
C LEU A 288 -31.18 -12.07 -8.64
N LEU A 289 -30.29 -13.04 -8.76
CA LEU A 289 -28.84 -12.84 -8.81
C LEU A 289 -28.30 -12.62 -10.24
N SER A 290 -29.17 -12.52 -11.25
CA SER A 290 -28.79 -12.42 -12.67
C SER A 290 -27.86 -13.55 -13.17
N LEU A 291 -27.97 -14.74 -12.55
CA LEU A 291 -27.21 -15.93 -12.89
C LEU A 291 -27.96 -16.81 -13.89
N ARG A 292 -27.21 -17.52 -14.73
CA ARG A 292 -27.77 -18.59 -15.58
C ARG A 292 -28.12 -19.81 -14.72
N SER A 293 -29.24 -20.46 -15.04
CA SER A 293 -29.67 -21.70 -14.36
C SER A 293 -28.59 -22.80 -14.46
N PRO A 294 -28.28 -23.50 -13.36
CA PRO A 294 -27.25 -24.54 -13.36
C PRO A 294 -27.72 -25.83 -14.05
N GLU A 295 -26.75 -26.57 -14.58
CA GLU A 295 -26.93 -27.93 -15.10
C GLU A 295 -26.84 -28.92 -13.93
N ILE A 296 -27.98 -29.50 -13.52
CA ILE A 296 -28.04 -30.53 -12.47
C ILE A 296 -27.80 -31.90 -13.10
N ARG A 297 -26.68 -32.53 -12.75
CA ARG A 297 -26.32 -33.89 -13.16
C ARG A 297 -26.77 -34.88 -12.09
N ILE A 298 -27.47 -35.92 -12.50
CA ILE A 298 -27.96 -36.99 -11.63
C ILE A 298 -27.48 -38.32 -12.22
N THR A 299 -26.61 -39.01 -11.50
CA THR A 299 -26.10 -40.33 -11.90
C THR A 299 -26.51 -41.37 -10.86
N ARG A 300 -27.19 -42.44 -11.29
CA ARG A 300 -27.55 -43.57 -10.42
C ARG A 300 -26.31 -44.45 -10.18
N LEU A 301 -26.14 -44.91 -8.95
CA LEU A 301 -25.00 -45.75 -8.54
C LEU A 301 -25.34 -47.25 -8.49
N ASP A 302 -26.63 -47.61 -8.47
CA ASP A 302 -27.07 -48.98 -8.15
C ASP A 302 -27.16 -49.98 -9.31
N GLY A 303 -26.85 -49.60 -10.56
CA GLY A 303 -26.87 -50.52 -11.72
C GLY A 303 -28.24 -51.10 -12.13
N ASN A 304 -29.28 -50.96 -11.31
CA ASN A 304 -30.64 -51.44 -11.57
C ASN A 304 -31.43 -50.45 -12.46
N LEU A 305 -32.16 -50.98 -13.45
CA LEU A 305 -32.92 -50.21 -14.46
C LEU A 305 -34.37 -49.85 -14.04
N VAL A 306 -34.81 -50.24 -12.84
CA VAL A 306 -36.20 -50.00 -12.38
C VAL A 306 -36.35 -48.60 -11.79
N GLU A 307 -37.36 -47.83 -12.19
CA GLU A 307 -37.61 -46.43 -11.78
C GLU A 307 -37.99 -46.22 -10.30
N THR A 308 -38.04 -47.29 -9.51
CA THR A 308 -38.23 -47.22 -8.06
C THR A 308 -36.94 -46.79 -7.35
N GLU A 309 -37.02 -46.57 -6.04
CA GLU A 309 -35.97 -46.00 -5.19
C GLU A 309 -34.57 -46.58 -5.47
N GLY A 310 -33.56 -45.70 -5.53
CA GLY A 310 -32.18 -46.09 -5.74
C GLY A 310 -31.22 -45.01 -5.25
N GLU A 311 -29.94 -45.36 -5.16
CA GLU A 311 -28.87 -44.45 -4.77
C GLU A 311 -28.48 -43.57 -5.95
N TYR A 312 -28.68 -42.27 -5.77
CA TYR A 312 -28.30 -41.25 -6.74
C TYR A 312 -27.15 -40.41 -6.22
N ARG A 313 -26.26 -40.05 -7.13
CA ARG A 313 -25.31 -38.96 -6.96
C ARG A 313 -25.82 -37.77 -7.74
N THR A 314 -25.92 -36.62 -7.08
CA THR A 314 -26.36 -35.37 -7.71
C THR A 314 -25.27 -34.32 -7.62
N SER A 315 -25.17 -33.44 -8.61
CA SER A 315 -24.25 -32.30 -8.59
C SER A 315 -24.74 -31.21 -9.54
N ALA A 316 -24.71 -29.96 -9.09
CA ALA A 316 -25.05 -28.81 -9.93
C ALA A 316 -23.78 -28.12 -10.46
N HIS A 317 -23.79 -27.78 -11.74
CA HIS A 317 -22.71 -27.06 -12.40
C HIS A 317 -23.23 -25.77 -13.03
N PHE A 318 -22.62 -24.64 -12.69
CA PHE A 318 -22.95 -23.36 -13.28
C PHE A 318 -22.06 -23.10 -14.50
N LYS A 319 -22.65 -22.53 -15.55
CA LYS A 319 -21.95 -22.07 -16.75
C LYS A 319 -22.18 -20.58 -16.91
N GLY A 320 -21.11 -19.79 -16.89
CA GLY A 320 -21.16 -18.36 -17.21
C GLY A 320 -20.68 -17.42 -16.10
N ASP A 321 -20.58 -17.88 -14.85
CA ASP A 321 -19.96 -17.12 -13.77
C ASP A 321 -18.59 -17.73 -13.40
N PRO A 322 -17.48 -16.97 -13.47
CA PRO A 322 -16.14 -17.48 -13.19
C PRO A 322 -15.94 -18.04 -11.77
N PHE A 323 -16.68 -17.53 -10.77
CA PHE A 323 -16.57 -17.98 -9.38
C PHE A 323 -17.31 -19.29 -9.17
N LEU A 324 -18.56 -19.37 -9.63
CA LEU A 324 -19.37 -20.59 -9.53
C LEU A 324 -18.80 -21.73 -10.40
N THR A 325 -18.19 -21.39 -11.54
CA THR A 325 -17.51 -22.38 -12.39
C THR A 325 -16.27 -22.95 -11.67
N ARG A 326 -15.53 -22.11 -10.94
CA ARG A 326 -14.36 -22.53 -10.15
C ARG A 326 -14.73 -23.34 -8.90
N ALA A 327 -15.85 -23.01 -8.27
CA ALA A 327 -16.40 -23.78 -7.13
C ALA A 327 -16.76 -25.22 -7.53
N GLY A 328 -17.03 -25.46 -8.82
CA GLY A 328 -17.18 -26.81 -9.36
C GLY A 328 -18.55 -27.43 -9.07
N ALA A 329 -18.55 -28.69 -8.61
CA ALA A 329 -19.77 -29.46 -8.32
C ALA A 329 -20.43 -29.00 -7.02
N ILE A 330 -21.40 -28.08 -7.11
CA ILE A 330 -22.11 -27.53 -5.96
C ILE A 330 -23.28 -28.45 -5.58
N GLY A 331 -23.49 -28.67 -4.28
CA GLY A 331 -24.57 -29.52 -3.77
C GLY A 331 -24.35 -31.02 -4.02
N SER A 332 -23.08 -31.45 -4.10
CA SER A 332 -22.75 -32.85 -4.39
C SER A 332 -23.16 -33.79 -3.25
N THR A 333 -24.20 -34.60 -3.45
CA THR A 333 -24.58 -35.69 -2.53
C THR A 333 -24.22 -37.05 -3.08
N LYS A 334 -23.78 -37.98 -2.22
CA LYS A 334 -23.39 -39.36 -2.58
C LYS A 334 -24.27 -40.36 -1.81
N GLY A 335 -24.73 -41.42 -2.49
CA GLY A 335 -25.36 -42.58 -1.84
C GLY A 335 -26.75 -42.32 -1.26
N TRP A 336 -27.51 -41.37 -1.80
CA TRP A 336 -28.84 -41.05 -1.28
C TRP A 336 -29.90 -41.95 -1.93
N ARG A 337 -30.55 -42.81 -1.13
CA ARG A 337 -31.71 -43.61 -1.56
C ARG A 337 -32.96 -42.77 -1.55
N ALA A 338 -33.42 -42.39 -2.73
CA ALA A 338 -34.74 -41.78 -2.89
C ALA A 338 -35.21 -41.95 -4.33
N SER A 339 -36.35 -41.35 -4.66
CA SER A 339 -36.73 -41.17 -6.06
C SER A 339 -35.81 -40.14 -6.74
N LYS A 340 -35.67 -40.25 -8.06
CA LYS A 340 -34.91 -39.30 -8.90
C LYS A 340 -35.36 -37.84 -8.69
N MET A 341 -36.67 -37.61 -8.48
CA MET A 341 -37.22 -36.28 -8.22
C MET A 341 -36.78 -35.74 -6.85
N ALA A 342 -36.82 -36.57 -5.81
CA ALA A 342 -36.39 -36.17 -4.47
C ALA A 342 -34.88 -35.86 -4.43
N ALA A 343 -34.06 -36.62 -5.16
CA ALA A 343 -32.63 -36.33 -5.30
C ALA A 343 -32.37 -34.98 -5.99
N LYS A 344 -33.17 -34.65 -7.02
CA LYS A 344 -33.10 -33.35 -7.71
C LYS A 344 -33.49 -32.19 -6.80
N GLU A 345 -34.57 -32.33 -6.06
CA GLU A 345 -35.05 -31.31 -5.10
C GLU A 345 -34.02 -31.06 -3.99
N LEU A 346 -33.38 -32.11 -3.48
CA LEU A 346 -32.34 -31.99 -2.46
C LEU A 346 -31.09 -31.29 -2.99
N CYS A 347 -30.66 -31.62 -4.21
CA CYS A 347 -29.58 -30.92 -4.89
C CYS A 347 -29.91 -29.42 -5.05
N ALA A 348 -31.13 -29.11 -5.48
CA ALA A 348 -31.59 -27.73 -5.63
C ALA A 348 -31.60 -26.97 -4.29
N ALA A 349 -32.01 -27.61 -3.19
CA ALA A 349 -31.99 -27.02 -1.85
C ALA A 349 -30.57 -26.67 -1.40
N GLU A 350 -29.59 -27.57 -1.60
CA GLU A 350 -28.19 -27.31 -1.25
C GLU A 350 -27.58 -26.18 -2.08
N VAL A 351 -27.92 -26.11 -3.37
CA VAL A 351 -27.47 -25.03 -4.24
C VAL A 351 -28.07 -23.69 -3.80
N VAL A 352 -29.35 -23.64 -3.46
CA VAL A 352 -29.98 -22.41 -2.93
C VAL A 352 -29.32 -21.98 -1.62
N ARG A 353 -29.05 -22.91 -0.71
CA ARG A 353 -28.33 -22.62 0.54
C ARG A 353 -26.94 -22.05 0.29
N TYR A 354 -26.22 -22.61 -0.68
CA TYR A 354 -24.91 -22.12 -1.07
C TYR A 354 -24.96 -20.70 -1.66
N LEU A 355 -25.92 -20.42 -2.54
CA LEU A 355 -26.11 -19.07 -3.11
C LEU A 355 -26.43 -18.04 -2.02
N ILE A 356 -27.29 -18.37 -1.06
CA ILE A 356 -27.58 -17.48 0.08
C ILE A 356 -26.32 -17.22 0.91
N LYS A 357 -25.53 -18.27 1.20
CA LYS A 357 -24.27 -18.14 1.96
C LYS A 357 -23.27 -17.24 1.24
N MET A 358 -23.15 -17.40 -0.08
CA MET A 358 -22.28 -16.55 -0.89
C MET A 358 -22.66 -15.08 -0.83
N VAL A 359 -23.96 -14.78 -0.97
CA VAL A 359 -24.45 -13.40 -0.90
C VAL A 359 -24.20 -12.81 0.49
N ASN A 360 -24.41 -13.59 1.57
CA ASN A 360 -24.07 -13.18 2.94
C ASN A 360 -22.58 -12.82 3.08
N GLU A 361 -21.69 -13.73 2.68
CA GLU A 361 -20.23 -13.54 2.78
C GLU A 361 -19.77 -12.29 2.01
N ASP A 362 -20.27 -12.10 0.79
CA ASP A 362 -19.95 -10.93 -0.02
C ASP A 362 -20.46 -9.63 0.65
N THR A 363 -21.68 -9.64 1.22
CA THR A 363 -22.20 -8.47 1.95
C THR A 363 -21.45 -8.17 3.24
N GLU A 364 -21.04 -9.18 4.00
CA GLU A 364 -20.25 -9.00 5.22
C GLU A 364 -18.87 -8.40 4.89
N LEU A 365 -18.23 -8.85 3.81
CA LEU A 365 -16.96 -8.30 3.34
C LEU A 365 -17.12 -6.83 2.90
N GLU A 366 -18.18 -6.51 2.15
CA GLU A 366 -18.50 -5.12 1.75
C GLU A 366 -18.75 -4.22 2.98
N GLU A 367 -19.48 -4.70 3.99
CA GLU A 367 -19.74 -3.97 5.24
C GLU A 367 -18.46 -3.76 6.08
N GLU A 368 -17.59 -4.75 6.16
CA GLU A 368 -16.29 -4.61 6.82
C GLU A 368 -15.37 -3.59 6.11
N GLU A 369 -15.38 -3.59 4.78
CA GLU A 369 -14.64 -2.61 3.99
C GLU A 369 -15.21 -1.20 4.17
N ALA A 370 -16.54 -1.05 4.19
CA ALA A 370 -17.21 0.20 4.51
C ALA A 370 -16.84 0.71 5.92
N ALA A 371 -16.89 -0.15 6.94
CA ALA A 371 -16.52 0.21 8.31
C ALA A 371 -15.05 0.63 8.45
N LYS A 372 -14.14 -0.01 7.71
CA LYS A 372 -12.72 0.40 7.63
C LYS A 372 -12.54 1.77 6.99
N ARG A 373 -13.43 2.18 6.07
CA ARG A 373 -13.43 3.52 5.45
C ARG A 373 -14.08 4.59 6.33
N GLU A 374 -15.07 4.23 7.14
CA GLU A 374 -15.71 5.15 8.09
C GLU A 374 -14.85 5.44 9.33
N GLN A 375 -13.94 4.53 9.71
CA GLN A 375 -13.00 4.78 10.82
C GLN A 375 -12.20 6.09 10.69
N PRO A 376 -11.61 6.42 9.52
CA PRO A 376 -11.01 7.71 9.27
C PRO A 376 -11.98 8.90 9.37
N GLU A 377 -13.21 8.78 8.89
CA GLU A 377 -14.20 9.87 8.93
C GLU A 377 -14.63 10.15 10.39
N HIS A 378 -14.93 9.10 11.15
CA HIS A 378 -15.26 9.19 12.57
C HIS A 378 -14.07 9.69 13.40
N TRP A 379 -12.82 9.37 13.02
CA TRP A 379 -11.63 9.98 13.63
C TRP A 379 -11.61 11.50 13.43
N LYS A 380 -11.90 12.00 12.22
CA LYS A 380 -11.92 13.44 11.92
C LYS A 380 -12.99 14.16 12.74
N GLU A 381 -14.21 13.64 12.78
CA GLU A 381 -15.32 14.23 13.52
C GLU A 381 -15.12 14.22 15.03
N ASN A 382 -14.64 13.09 15.58
CA ASN A 382 -14.41 12.98 17.02
C ASN A 382 -13.24 13.89 17.47
N THR A 383 -12.24 14.06 16.61
CA THR A 383 -11.14 15.00 16.83
C THR A 383 -11.64 16.45 16.79
N LEU A 384 -12.47 16.82 15.81
CA LEU A 384 -13.10 18.14 15.72
C LEU A 384 -13.98 18.44 16.94
N ARG A 385 -14.77 17.47 17.42
CA ARG A 385 -15.57 17.59 18.65
C ARG A 385 -14.72 17.75 19.91
N MET A 386 -13.59 17.04 20.00
CA MET A 386 -12.64 17.21 21.11
C MET A 386 -12.02 18.60 21.15
N TYR A 387 -11.81 19.24 19.99
CA TYR A 387 -11.31 20.62 19.94
C TYR A 387 -12.40 21.66 20.18
N ALA A 388 -13.64 21.43 19.71
CA ALA A 388 -14.78 22.32 19.98
C ALA A 388 -15.18 22.33 21.47
N SER A 389 -15.05 21.19 22.16
CA SER A 389 -15.33 21.07 23.60
C SER A 389 -14.23 21.64 24.51
N GLN A 390 -13.05 21.97 23.97
CA GLN A 390 -11.95 22.61 24.71
C GLN A 390 -12.00 24.15 24.77
N GLY A 391 -13.13 24.75 24.38
CA GLY A 391 -13.45 26.14 24.69
C GLY A 391 -13.00 27.12 23.60
N PHE A 392 -13.91 27.40 22.67
CA PHE A 392 -13.97 28.68 21.99
C PHE A 392 -15.18 29.45 22.55
N VAL A 393 -15.00 30.01 23.74
CA VAL A 393 -15.80 31.12 24.24
C VAL A 393 -14.82 32.26 24.48
N GLY A 394 -15.04 33.37 23.79
CA GLY A 394 -14.57 34.67 24.26
C GLY A 394 -13.62 35.41 23.34
N CYS A 395 -14.26 36.36 22.63
CA CYS A 395 -13.76 37.69 22.24
C CYS A 395 -12.86 37.81 21.01
#